data_AF-A0AA96PZU4-F1
#
_entry.id   AF-A0AA96PZU4-F1
#
_cell.length_a   1.000
_cell.length_b   1.000
_cell.length_c   1.000
_cell.angle_alpha   90.00
_cell.angle_beta   90.00
_cell.angle_gamma   90.00
#
_symmetry.space_group_name_H-M   'P 1'
#
loop_
_entity.id
_entity.type
_entity.pdbx_description
1 polymer ?
#
loop_
_entity_poly.entity_id
_entity_poly.type
_entity_poly.pdbx_seq_one_letter_code
_entity_poly.pdbx_strand_id
1 'polypeptide(L)'
;MNVQSIERTFIDKVFAICDYRIQNMQDRASRHLYDICKLLPMVKFDQNLDELIDVVRNDRMHAKNHPSAQLEYNIPEMLKEMITGHFYEPDYRNVTQKLLYEDMNYDYAIKNGIAVVAESDVFLYKNKTRKETFNYRVK
;
A
#
# COMPACT_ATOMS: atom_id res chain seq x y z
N MET A 1 3.34 24.99 -3.53
CA MET A 1 3.62 23.54 -3.41
C MET A 1 2.42 22.80 -3.97
N ASN A 2 2.62 21.90 -4.93
CA ASN A 2 1.55 21.02 -5.36
C ASN A 2 1.44 19.90 -4.32
N VAL A 3 0.32 19.82 -3.60
CA VAL A 3 0.14 18.85 -2.52
C VAL A 3 -0.35 17.54 -3.15
N GLN A 4 0.31 16.44 -2.83
CA GLN A 4 -0.09 15.09 -3.27
C GLN A 4 -1.48 14.74 -2.71
N SER A 5 -2.31 14.02 -3.47
CA SER A 5 -3.64 13.63 -3.00
C SER A 5 -3.57 12.61 -1.86
N ILE A 6 -4.63 12.54 -1.05
CA ILE A 6 -4.76 11.60 0.07
C ILE A 6 -4.67 10.16 -0.44
N GLU A 7 -5.35 9.85 -1.54
CA GLU A 7 -5.35 8.54 -2.20
C GLU A 7 -3.93 8.18 -2.62
N ARG A 8 -3.22 9.11 -3.28
CA ARG A 8 -1.86 8.83 -3.74
C ARG A 8 -0.91 8.60 -2.55
N THR A 9 -1.06 9.37 -1.46
CA THR A 9 -0.30 9.12 -0.22
C THR A 9 -0.64 7.76 0.39
N PHE A 10 -1.91 7.39 0.49
CA PHE A 10 -2.34 6.08 0.99
C PHE A 10 -1.72 4.93 0.20
N ILE A 11 -1.79 4.99 -1.14
CA ILE A 11 -1.21 3.98 -2.04
C ILE A 11 0.29 3.87 -1.82
N ASP A 12 1.00 5.00 -1.73
CA ASP A 12 2.44 5.00 -1.54
C ASP A 12 2.85 4.36 -0.21
N LYS A 13 2.06 4.54 0.85
CA LYS A 13 2.30 3.94 2.17
C LYS A 13 2.08 2.44 2.17
N VAL A 14 1.03 1.95 1.49
CA VAL A 14 0.78 0.50 1.34
C VAL A 14 1.92 -0.18 0.57
N PHE A 15 2.38 0.40 -0.53
CA PHE A 15 3.55 -0.15 -1.23
C PHE A 15 4.83 -0.04 -0.40
N ALA A 16 5.02 1.04 0.38
CA ALA A 16 6.22 1.19 1.21
C ALA A 16 6.37 0.05 2.24
N ILE A 17 5.30 -0.32 2.95
CA ILE A 17 5.38 -1.46 3.88
C ILE A 17 5.64 -2.79 3.15
N CYS A 18 5.12 -2.97 1.95
CA CYS A 18 5.40 -4.17 1.16
C CYS A 18 6.86 -4.19 0.68
N ASP A 19 7.40 -3.05 0.24
CA ASP A 19 8.80 -2.90 -0.16
C ASP A 19 9.74 -3.23 1.00
N TYR A 20 9.49 -2.64 2.18
CA TYR A 20 10.29 -2.89 3.38
C TYR A 20 10.22 -4.33 3.86
N ARG A 21 9.06 -4.98 3.72
CA ARG A 21 8.91 -6.41 4.02
C ARG A 21 9.78 -7.29 3.14
N ILE A 22 9.84 -7.02 1.83
CA ILE A 22 10.71 -7.76 0.89
C ILE A 22 12.18 -7.53 1.24
N GLN A 23 12.53 -6.30 1.60
CA GLN A 23 13.89 -5.91 1.98
C GLN A 23 14.28 -6.36 3.40
N ASN A 24 13.36 -7.01 4.13
CA ASN A 24 13.51 -7.41 5.53
C ASN A 24 13.89 -6.23 6.47
N MET A 25 13.34 -5.04 6.18
CA MET A 25 13.56 -3.82 6.95
C MET A 25 12.37 -3.56 7.89
N GLN A 26 12.60 -3.67 9.19
CA GLN A 26 11.60 -3.39 10.21
C GLN A 26 11.81 -2.01 10.85
N ASP A 27 13.07 -1.62 11.07
CA ASP A 27 13.43 -0.43 11.83
C ASP A 27 12.85 0.85 11.23
N ARG A 28 12.06 1.57 12.04
CA ARG A 28 11.44 2.86 11.69
C ARG A 28 10.47 2.82 10.50
N ALA A 29 10.12 1.63 10.02
CA ALA A 29 9.20 1.43 8.91
C ALA A 29 7.73 1.31 9.37
N SER A 30 7.49 0.91 10.63
CA SER A 30 6.14 0.60 11.13
C SER A 30 5.22 1.82 11.28
N ARG A 31 5.73 3.06 11.27
CA ARG A 31 4.90 4.28 11.29
C ARG A 31 3.90 4.33 10.14
N HIS A 32 4.22 3.69 9.01
CA HIS A 32 3.29 3.61 7.90
C HIS A 32 2.02 2.82 8.22
N LEU A 33 2.04 1.88 9.17
CA LEU A 33 0.82 1.22 9.65
C LEU A 33 -0.14 2.20 10.30
N TYR A 34 0.39 3.11 11.12
CA TYR A 34 -0.38 4.21 11.69
C TYR A 34 -0.90 5.13 10.58
N ASP A 35 -0.03 5.57 9.66
CA ASP A 35 -0.42 6.46 8.55
C ASP A 35 -1.57 5.84 7.73
N ILE A 36 -1.46 4.56 7.36
CA ILE A 36 -2.49 3.82 6.61
C ILE A 36 -3.80 3.78 7.40
N CYS A 37 -3.75 3.45 8.69
CA CYS A 37 -4.94 3.43 9.54
C CYS A 37 -5.63 4.80 9.62
N LYS A 38 -4.87 5.91 9.67
CA LYS A 38 -5.44 7.27 9.69
C LYS A 38 -5.95 7.71 8.32
N LEU A 39 -5.30 7.30 7.24
CA LEU A 39 -5.66 7.66 5.87
C LEU A 39 -6.89 6.90 5.39
N LEU A 40 -7.04 5.63 5.78
CA LEU A 40 -8.07 4.73 5.28
C LEU A 40 -9.50 5.31 5.34
N PRO A 41 -9.97 5.94 6.44
CA PRO A 41 -11.32 6.52 6.51
C PRO A 41 -11.56 7.70 5.55
N MET A 42 -10.49 8.31 5.03
CA MET A 42 -10.56 9.42 4.07
C MET A 42 -10.50 8.95 2.62
N VAL A 43 -10.19 7.67 2.38
CA VAL A 43 -10.04 7.09 1.05
C VAL A 43 -11.28 6.31 0.68
N LYS A 44 -11.87 6.63 -0.47
CA LYS A 44 -13.02 5.90 -1.00
C LYS A 44 -12.57 4.78 -1.93
N PHE A 45 -13.03 3.57 -1.66
CA PHE A 45 -12.73 2.40 -2.49
C PHE A 45 -13.68 2.38 -3.68
N ASP A 46 -13.35 3.18 -4.69
CA ASP A 46 -14.08 3.23 -5.96
C ASP A 46 -13.15 3.06 -7.16
N GLN A 47 -13.76 3.08 -8.35
CA GLN A 47 -13.08 2.82 -9.62
C GLN A 47 -11.91 3.79 -9.89
N ASN A 48 -11.94 5.01 -9.34
CA ASN A 48 -10.84 5.98 -9.50
C ASN A 48 -9.63 5.56 -8.68
N LEU A 49 -9.84 5.06 -7.46
CA LEU A 49 -8.75 4.53 -6.63
C LEU A 49 -8.11 3.31 -7.28
N ASP A 50 -8.92 2.37 -7.79
CA ASP A 50 -8.45 1.21 -8.54
C ASP A 50 -7.52 1.62 -9.70
N GLU A 51 -7.95 2.57 -10.51
CA GLU A 51 -7.15 3.07 -11.65
C GLU A 51 -5.87 3.76 -11.19
N LEU A 52 -5.96 4.57 -10.13
CA LEU A 52 -4.80 5.24 -9.58
C LEU A 52 -3.77 4.23 -9.05
N ILE A 53 -4.19 3.17 -8.37
CA ILE A 53 -3.30 2.11 -7.88
C ILE A 53 -2.54 1.45 -9.04
N ASP A 54 -3.22 1.09 -10.12
CA ASP A 54 -2.58 0.50 -11.30
C ASP A 54 -1.57 1.48 -11.94
N VAL A 55 -1.91 2.77 -12.05
CA VAL A 55 -0.98 3.81 -12.53
C VAL A 55 0.23 3.91 -11.61
N VAL A 56 0.02 4.00 -10.30
CA VAL A 56 1.11 4.06 -9.31
C VAL A 56 2.00 2.84 -9.39
N ARG A 57 1.42 1.65 -9.50
CA ARG A 57 2.15 0.39 -9.56
C ARG A 57 3.02 0.35 -10.81
N ASN A 58 2.46 0.71 -11.97
CA ASN A 58 3.20 0.79 -13.23
C ASN A 58 4.40 1.75 -13.13
N ASP A 59 4.20 2.95 -12.59
CA ASP A 59 5.29 3.91 -12.39
C ASP A 59 6.39 3.33 -11.50
N ARG A 60 6.00 2.67 -10.39
CA ARG A 60 6.94 2.09 -9.42
C ARG A 60 7.71 0.89 -9.98
N MET A 61 7.12 0.10 -10.90
CA MET A 61 7.79 -1.06 -11.52
C MET A 61 9.09 -0.69 -12.24
N HIS A 62 9.22 0.56 -12.70
CA HIS A 62 10.42 1.04 -13.40
C HIS A 62 11.61 1.31 -12.47
N ALA A 63 11.43 1.33 -11.15
CA ALA A 63 12.48 1.68 -10.19
C ALA A 63 12.89 0.49 -9.33
N LYS A 64 14.21 0.28 -9.18
CA LYS A 64 14.79 -0.86 -8.44
C LYS A 64 14.44 -0.88 -6.94
N ASN A 65 14.13 0.28 -6.36
CA ASN A 65 13.82 0.44 -4.94
C ASN A 65 12.34 0.16 -4.60
N HIS A 66 11.52 -0.25 -5.56
CA HIS A 66 10.10 -0.58 -5.37
C HIS A 66 9.81 -2.04 -5.75
N PRO A 67 10.45 -3.01 -5.07
CA PRO A 67 10.33 -4.42 -5.44
C PRO A 67 8.89 -4.94 -5.37
N SER A 68 8.05 -4.45 -4.45
CA SER A 68 6.66 -4.92 -4.30
C SER A 68 5.76 -4.55 -5.49
N ALA A 69 6.18 -3.61 -6.34
CA ALA A 69 5.42 -3.26 -7.54
C ALA A 69 5.50 -4.34 -8.63
N GLN A 70 6.52 -5.20 -8.61
CA GLN A 70 6.69 -6.27 -9.61
C GLN A 70 5.52 -7.27 -9.58
N LEU A 71 5.24 -7.91 -10.72
CA LEU A 71 4.01 -8.70 -10.90
C LEU A 71 4.04 -10.04 -10.16
N GLU A 72 5.21 -10.53 -9.75
CA GLU A 72 5.31 -11.72 -8.91
C GLU A 72 4.75 -11.52 -7.49
N TYR A 73 4.58 -10.26 -7.05
CA TYR A 73 4.08 -9.94 -5.72
C TYR A 73 2.57 -9.66 -5.73
N ASN A 74 1.83 -10.44 -4.95
CA ASN A 74 0.43 -10.19 -4.65
C ASN A 74 0.32 -9.35 -3.37
N ILE A 75 -0.07 -8.08 -3.50
CA ILE A 75 -0.09 -7.14 -2.38
C ILE A 75 -1.04 -7.60 -1.25
N PRO A 76 -2.33 -7.93 -1.51
CA PRO A 76 -3.20 -8.48 -0.45
C PRO A 76 -2.61 -9.67 0.30
N GLU A 77 -2.03 -10.66 -0.40
CA GLU A 77 -1.42 -11.83 0.25
C GLU A 77 -0.18 -11.46 1.08
N MET A 78 0.68 -10.55 0.58
CA MET A 78 1.79 -10.02 1.36
C MET A 78 1.33 -9.34 2.65
N LEU A 79 0.24 -8.56 2.59
CA LEU A 79 -0.33 -7.93 3.78
C LEU A 79 -0.80 -9.00 4.79
N LYS A 80 -1.49 -10.05 4.34
CA LYS A 80 -1.93 -11.17 5.21
C LYS A 80 -0.77 -11.88 5.87
N GLU A 81 0.30 -12.13 5.12
CA GLU A 81 1.53 -12.74 5.66
C GLU A 81 2.18 -11.86 6.73
N MET A 82 2.27 -10.54 6.50
CA MET A 82 2.83 -9.61 7.48
C MET A 82 2.01 -9.52 8.75
N ILE A 83 0.69 -9.55 8.63
CA ILE A 83 -0.24 -9.53 9.76
C ILE A 83 -0.10 -10.82 10.58
N THR A 84 -0.17 -11.97 9.91
CA THR A 84 -0.07 -13.28 10.58
C THR A 84 1.30 -13.50 11.22
N GLY A 85 2.36 -12.99 10.58
CA GLY A 85 3.72 -13.08 11.07
C GLY A 85 4.13 -11.98 12.05
N HIS A 86 3.24 -11.04 12.38
CA HIS A 86 3.51 -9.93 13.30
C HIS A 86 4.76 -9.11 12.92
N PHE A 87 5.06 -8.99 11.62
CA PHE A 87 6.38 -8.55 11.13
C PHE A 87 6.81 -7.17 11.67
N TYR A 88 5.87 -6.25 11.82
CA TYR A 88 6.12 -4.89 12.29
C TYR A 88 5.86 -4.66 13.79
N GLU A 89 5.35 -5.66 14.50
CA GLU A 89 4.94 -5.49 15.89
C GLU A 89 6.08 -5.02 16.82
N PRO A 90 7.30 -5.59 16.72
CA PRO A 90 8.41 -5.14 17.57
C PRO A 90 8.77 -3.67 17.36
N ASP A 91 8.90 -3.22 16.10
CA ASP A 91 9.20 -1.82 15.78
C ASP A 91 8.03 -0.90 16.18
N TYR A 92 6.79 -1.32 15.95
CA TYR A 92 5.63 -0.50 16.25
C TYR A 92 5.51 -0.21 17.75
N ARG A 93 5.56 -1.25 18.59
CA ARG A 93 5.41 -1.12 20.05
C ARG A 93 6.60 -0.37 20.67
N ASN A 94 7.83 -0.61 20.16
CA ASN A 94 9.03 -0.06 20.77
C ASN A 94 9.40 1.34 20.28
N VAL A 95 8.99 1.72 19.06
CA VAL A 95 9.35 2.98 18.41
C VAL A 95 8.11 3.79 18.06
N THR A 96 7.29 3.32 17.13
CA THR A 96 6.19 4.13 16.55
C THR A 96 5.22 4.60 17.62
N GLN A 97 4.68 3.69 18.44
CA GLN A 97 3.67 4.00 19.45
C GLN A 97 4.16 5.04 20.46
N LYS A 98 5.45 5.03 20.82
CA LYS A 98 6.04 6.01 21.74
C LYS A 98 6.23 7.41 21.14
N LEU A 99 6.15 7.52 19.82
CA LEU A 99 6.31 8.77 19.07
C LEU A 99 4.98 9.36 18.60
N LEU A 100 3.85 8.68 18.86
CA LEU A 100 2.52 9.20 18.52
C LEU A 100 2.07 10.22 19.57
N TYR A 101 1.32 11.23 19.12
CA TYR A 101 0.66 12.19 20.02
C TYR A 101 -0.70 11.67 20.54
N GLU A 102 -1.14 10.50 20.07
CA GLU A 102 -2.36 9.82 20.48
C GLU A 102 -2.05 8.36 20.83
N ASP A 103 -2.88 7.76 21.69
CA ASP A 103 -2.75 6.34 22.02
C ASP A 103 -3.42 5.48 20.94
N MET A 104 -2.59 4.90 20.08
CA MET A 104 -3.00 3.88 19.11
C MET A 104 -2.08 2.68 19.25
N ASN A 105 -2.65 1.54 19.65
CA ASN A 105 -1.90 0.29 19.76
C ASN A 105 -1.78 -0.42 18.40
N TYR A 106 -0.82 -1.35 18.34
CA TYR A 106 -0.51 -2.12 17.12
C TYR A 106 -1.74 -2.85 16.56
N ASP A 107 -2.47 -3.57 17.40
CA ASP A 107 -3.61 -4.39 16.98
C ASP A 107 -4.73 -3.55 16.36
N TYR A 108 -4.97 -2.35 16.91
CA TYR A 108 -5.90 -1.38 16.36
C TYR A 108 -5.44 -0.87 15.00
N ALA A 109 -4.17 -0.49 14.86
CA ALA A 109 -3.60 0.01 13.60
C ALA A 109 -3.64 -1.05 12.49
N ILE A 110 -3.40 -2.32 12.84
CA ILE A 110 -3.53 -3.44 11.91
C ILE A 110 -4.99 -3.63 11.49
N LYS A 111 -5.89 -3.83 12.48
CA LYS A 111 -7.30 -4.16 12.24
C LYS A 111 -8.03 -3.09 11.43
N ASN A 112 -7.75 -1.82 11.71
CA ASN A 112 -8.42 -0.67 11.07
C ASN A 112 -7.56 -0.02 9.98
N GLY A 113 -6.48 -0.68 9.56
CA GLY A 113 -5.58 -0.23 8.51
C GLY A 113 -5.38 -1.33 7.49
N ILE A 114 -4.21 -1.97 7.54
CA ILE A 114 -3.79 -2.91 6.49
C ILE A 114 -4.63 -4.18 6.42
N ALA A 115 -5.30 -4.60 7.50
CA ALA A 115 -6.21 -5.74 7.44
C ALA A 115 -7.42 -5.47 6.52
N VAL A 116 -7.96 -4.24 6.54
CA VAL A 116 -9.05 -3.85 5.62
C VAL A 116 -8.58 -3.90 4.17
N VAL A 117 -7.35 -3.46 3.92
CA VAL A 117 -6.75 -3.49 2.58
C VAL A 117 -6.52 -4.94 2.12
N ALA A 118 -6.03 -5.80 3.00
CA ALA A 118 -5.73 -7.20 2.74
C ALA A 118 -6.97 -8.04 2.39
N GLU A 119 -8.13 -7.70 2.98
CA GLU A 119 -9.41 -8.37 2.68
C GLU A 119 -10.14 -7.78 1.46
N SER A 120 -9.61 -6.70 0.89
CA SER A 120 -10.16 -6.07 -0.31
C SER A 120 -9.44 -6.51 -1.59
N ASP A 121 -10.09 -6.33 -2.74
CA ASP A 121 -9.51 -6.58 -4.06
C ASP A 121 -8.83 -5.33 -4.67
N VAL A 122 -8.82 -4.20 -3.96
CA VAL A 122 -8.43 -2.88 -4.48
C VAL A 122 -6.95 -2.80 -4.89
N PHE A 123 -6.10 -3.64 -4.30
CA PHE A 123 -4.67 -3.77 -4.66
C PHE A 123 -4.35 -5.01 -5.52
N LEU A 124 -5.37 -5.74 -5.98
CA LEU A 124 -5.16 -6.72 -7.06
C LEU A 124 -4.84 -5.95 -8.34
N TYR A 125 -3.75 -6.31 -9.00
CA TYR A 125 -3.36 -5.65 -10.25
C TYR A 125 -4.36 -5.98 -11.35
N LYS A 126 -5.10 -4.99 -11.82
CA LYS A 126 -6.20 -5.20 -12.76
C LYS A 126 -5.78 -5.05 -14.22
N ASN A 127 -4.53 -4.67 -14.48
CA ASN A 127 -3.93 -4.45 -15.81
C ASN A 127 -4.99 -4.15 -16.86
N LYS A 128 -5.59 -2.94 -16.80
CA LYS A 128 -6.34 -2.45 -17.94
C LYS A 128 -5.34 -2.32 -19.08
N THR A 129 -5.22 -3.40 -19.86
CA THR A 129 -4.64 -3.38 -21.19
C THR A 129 -5.16 -2.12 -21.86
N ARG A 130 -4.30 -1.36 -22.53
CA ARG A 130 -4.70 -0.32 -23.48
C ARG A 130 -5.68 -0.91 -24.50
N LYS A 131 -6.95 -1.07 -24.14
CA LYS A 131 -8.05 -1.26 -25.08
C LYS A 131 -8.35 0.12 -25.60
N GLU A 132 -7.50 0.60 -26.52
CA GLU A 132 -7.77 1.67 -27.49
C GLU A 132 -6.45 2.11 -28.17
N THR A 133 -5.80 1.22 -28.93
CA THR A 133 -4.92 1.68 -30.02
C THR A 133 -4.71 0.64 -31.13
N PHE A 134 -5.74 -0.10 -31.53
CA PHE A 134 -5.74 -0.77 -32.84
C PHE A 134 -7.18 -0.89 -33.33
N ASN A 135 -7.74 0.22 -33.82
CA ASN A 135 -8.79 0.16 -34.82
C ASN A 135 -8.69 1.39 -35.71
N TYR A 136 -8.60 1.11 -37.02
CA TYR A 136 -8.57 2.02 -38.17
C TYR A 136 -7.23 2.65 -38.55
N ARG A 137 -6.38 1.82 -39.17
CA ARG A 137 -5.68 2.24 -40.40
C ARG A 137 -5.33 1.02 -41.26
N VAL A 138 -6.23 0.63 -42.15
CA VAL A 138 -5.96 0.49 -43.59
C VAL A 138 -7.31 0.65 -44.32
N LYS A 139 -7.45 1.76 -45.05
CA LYS A 139 -8.23 1.77 -46.31
C LYS A 139 -7.22 1.54 -47.41
#